data_AF-A0A1G0NEY1-F1
#
_entry.id   AF-A0A1G0NEY1-F1
#
_cell.length_a   1.000
_cell.length_b   1.000
_cell.length_c   1.000
_cell.angle_alpha   90.00
_cell.angle_beta   90.00
_cell.angle_gamma   90.00
#
_symmetry.space_group_name_H-M   'P 1'
#
loop_
_entity.id
_entity.type
_entity.pdbx_description
1 polymer ?
#
loop_
_entity_poly.entity_id
_entity_poly.type
_entity_poly.pdbx_seq_one_letter_code
_entity_poly.pdbx_strand_id
1 'polypeptide(L)'
;MFDIGFSEMVVVGVVALIVIGPERLPKVARTAGHLYGRLQRYVSSVKSDISQEIQLDEIRRAGQDFKESIQSAASDVGQQATVVDDYLRNEINSVNQVLTSTTLEAEQAELNSVKLETPAQQNLPLDAPDQNAKAFTPSAVVETARVDHAEKSA
;
A
#
# COMPACT_ATOMS: atom_id res chain seq x y z
N MET A 1 8.77 -16.54 -6.04
CA MET A 1 9.57 -15.35 -5.64
C MET A 1 9.67 -14.25 -6.71
N PHE A 2 9.34 -14.51 -7.98
CA PHE A 2 8.97 -13.44 -8.92
C PHE A 2 7.53 -13.67 -9.38
N ASP A 3 6.64 -13.71 -8.40
CA ASP A 3 5.20 -13.83 -8.60
C ASP A 3 4.69 -12.44 -8.98
N ILE A 4 4.94 -12.06 -10.23
CA ILE A 4 4.49 -10.79 -10.83
C ILE A 4 2.98 -10.93 -11.08
N GLY A 5 2.21 -10.76 -10.01
CA GLY A 5 0.77 -10.73 -10.04
C GLY A 5 0.22 -9.37 -10.45
N PHE A 6 -1.10 -9.25 -10.35
CA PHE A 6 -1.79 -7.99 -10.60
C PHE A 6 -1.41 -6.91 -9.58
N SER A 7 -1.19 -7.30 -8.32
CA SER A 7 -0.79 -6.42 -7.22
C SER A 7 0.54 -5.71 -7.49
N GLU A 8 1.55 -6.47 -7.88
CA GLU A 8 2.91 -6.00 -8.16
C GLU A 8 2.91 -5.05 -9.36
N MET A 9 2.13 -5.38 -10.40
CA MET A 9 1.91 -4.50 -11.56
C MET A 9 1.22 -3.18 -11.21
N VAL A 10 0.27 -3.18 -10.25
CA VAL A 10 -0.34 -1.94 -9.74
C VAL A 10 0.69 -1.11 -8.95
N VAL A 11 1.49 -1.73 -8.08
CA VAL A 11 2.53 -1.02 -7.29
C VAL A 11 3.59 -0.39 -8.21
N VAL A 12 4.11 -1.15 -9.17
CA VAL A 12 5.06 -0.62 -10.19
C VAL A 12 4.41 0.46 -11.03
N GLY A 13 3.12 0.34 -11.36
CA GLY A 13 2.33 1.37 -12.02
C GLY A 13 2.29 2.68 -11.23
N VAL A 14 1.98 2.64 -9.93
CA VAL A 14 1.96 3.83 -9.05
C VAL A 14 3.35 4.47 -8.95
N VAL A 15 4.40 3.68 -8.73
CA VAL A 15 5.79 4.19 -8.68
C VAL A 15 6.19 4.85 -10.00
N ALA A 16 5.86 4.23 -11.15
CA ALA A 16 6.13 4.81 -12.46
C ALA A 16 5.33 6.10 -12.72
N LEU A 17 4.08 6.20 -12.25
CA LEU A 17 3.28 7.43 -12.34
C LEU A 17 3.89 8.58 -11.53
N ILE A 18 4.49 8.29 -10.36
CA ILE A 18 5.18 9.29 -9.53
C ILE A 18 6.51 9.73 -10.18
N VAL A 19 7.34 8.77 -10.61
CA VAL A 19 8.70 9.04 -11.12
C VAL A 19 8.70 9.65 -12.53
N ILE A 20 7.85 9.15 -13.44
CA ILE A 20 7.79 9.61 -14.84
C ILE A 20 6.77 10.75 -15.00
N GLY A 21 5.74 10.79 -14.15
CA GLY A 21 4.59 11.69 -14.26
C GLY A 21 3.44 11.07 -15.08
N PRO A 22 2.17 11.26 -14.66
CA PRO A 22 1.00 10.62 -15.27
C PRO A 22 0.76 11.00 -16.74
N GLU A 23 1.17 12.21 -17.14
CA GLU A 23 1.07 12.67 -18.54
C GLU A 23 2.12 12.03 -19.46
N ARG A 24 3.27 11.63 -18.91
CA ARG A 24 4.45 11.21 -19.68
C ARG A 24 4.54 9.70 -19.81
N LEU A 25 4.17 8.94 -18.78
CA LEU A 25 4.09 7.48 -18.80
C LEU A 25 3.33 6.95 -20.04
N PRO A 26 2.10 7.38 -20.39
CA PRO A 26 1.40 6.89 -21.58
C PRO A 26 2.10 7.23 -22.89
N LYS A 27 2.88 8.32 -22.96
CA LYS A 27 3.68 8.66 -24.14
C LYS A 27 4.89 7.72 -24.28
N VAL A 28 5.57 7.41 -23.17
CA VAL A 28 6.65 6.41 -23.12
C VAL A 28 6.12 5.02 -23.47
N ALA A 29 5.03 4.58 -22.84
CA ALA A 29 4.42 3.26 -23.09
C ALA A 29 3.98 3.09 -24.56
N ARG A 30 3.36 4.11 -25.17
CA ARG A 30 3.04 4.10 -26.62
C ARG A 30 4.28 3.98 -27.49
N THR A 31 5.38 4.66 -27.12
CA THR A 31 6.64 4.66 -27.89
C THR A 31 7.36 3.31 -27.77
N ALA A 32 7.48 2.78 -26.55
CA ALA A 32 8.04 1.46 -26.26
C ALA A 32 7.22 0.35 -26.93
N GLY A 33 5.88 0.41 -26.85
CA GLY A 33 5.00 -0.53 -27.54
C GLY A 33 5.11 -0.47 -29.07
N HIS A 34 5.35 0.71 -29.65
CA HIS A 34 5.64 0.85 -31.08
C HIS A 34 6.95 0.20 -31.49
N LEU A 35 8.01 0.33 -30.68
CA LEU A 35 9.29 -0.32 -30.92
C LEU A 35 9.19 -1.84 -30.72
N TYR A 36 8.55 -2.27 -29.64
CA TYR A 36 8.33 -3.69 -29.32
C TYR A 36 7.49 -4.40 -30.41
N GLY A 37 6.39 -3.80 -30.87
CA GLY A 37 5.57 -4.37 -31.94
C GLY A 37 6.31 -4.48 -33.28
N ARG A 38 7.22 -3.54 -33.59
CA ARG A 38 8.12 -3.64 -34.75
C ARG A 38 9.15 -4.76 -34.58
N LEU A 39 9.79 -4.86 -33.42
CA LEU A 39 10.76 -5.90 -33.08
C LEU A 39 10.12 -7.29 -33.11
N GLN A 40 8.95 -7.46 -32.50
CA GLN A 40 8.18 -8.71 -32.50
C GLN A 40 7.82 -9.15 -33.92
N ARG A 41 7.44 -8.21 -34.80
CA ARG A 41 7.18 -8.51 -36.22
C ARG A 41 8.45 -8.91 -36.98
N TYR A 42 9.56 -8.22 -36.75
CA TYR A 42 10.86 -8.58 -37.34
C TYR A 42 11.33 -9.98 -36.89
N VAL A 43 11.27 -10.26 -35.59
CA VAL A 43 11.56 -11.58 -35.02
C VAL A 43 10.60 -12.65 -35.56
N SER A 44 9.33 -12.32 -35.80
CA SER A 44 8.37 -13.24 -36.41
C SER A 44 8.71 -13.59 -37.86
N SER A 45 9.15 -12.62 -38.67
CA SER A 45 9.63 -12.86 -40.04
C SER A 45 10.92 -13.68 -40.03
N VAL A 46 11.95 -13.19 -39.34
CA VAL A 46 13.26 -13.86 -39.25
C VAL A 46 13.13 -15.27 -38.69
N LYS A 47 12.24 -15.51 -37.71
CA LYS A 47 11.95 -16.88 -37.23
C LYS A 47 11.30 -17.74 -38.32
N SER A 48 10.38 -17.20 -39.13
CA SER A 48 9.76 -17.94 -40.23
C SER A 48 10.82 -18.39 -41.24
N ASP A 49 11.68 -17.46 -41.66
CA ASP A 49 12.72 -17.70 -42.65
C ASP A 49 13.77 -18.70 -42.10
N ILE A 50 14.30 -18.46 -40.90
CA ILE A 50 15.30 -19.32 -40.26
C ILE A 50 14.76 -20.71 -39.91
N SER A 51 13.48 -20.86 -39.54
CA SER A 51 12.88 -22.18 -39.25
C SER A 51 12.78 -23.07 -40.50
N GLN A 52 13.02 -22.52 -41.69
CA GLN A 52 13.00 -23.24 -42.95
C GLN A 52 14.40 -23.71 -43.40
N GLU A 53 15.49 -23.18 -42.79
CA GLU A 53 16.88 -23.48 -43.18
C GLU A 53 17.79 -23.97 -42.04
N ILE A 54 17.53 -23.61 -40.77
CA ILE A 54 18.38 -23.96 -39.60
C ILE A 54 17.70 -24.95 -38.66
N GLN A 55 18.46 -25.91 -38.15
CA GLN A 55 17.98 -26.90 -37.20
C GLN A 55 17.64 -26.26 -35.84
N LEU A 56 16.52 -26.69 -35.24
CA LEU A 56 15.97 -26.16 -33.98
C LEU A 56 16.96 -26.14 -32.80
N ASP A 57 18.00 -26.96 -32.86
CA ASP A 57 18.94 -27.18 -31.77
C ASP A 57 19.97 -26.05 -31.57
N GLU A 58 20.31 -25.28 -32.61
CA GLU A 58 21.12 -24.06 -32.43
C GLU A 58 20.33 -22.95 -31.71
N ILE A 59 19.05 -22.77 -32.05
CA ILE A 59 18.15 -21.83 -31.38
C ILE A 59 17.90 -22.26 -29.92
N ARG A 60 17.76 -23.56 -29.67
CA ARG A 60 17.67 -24.11 -28.30
C ARG A 60 18.94 -23.84 -27.50
N ARG A 61 20.12 -24.02 -28.10
CA ARG A 61 21.41 -23.80 -27.44
C ARG A 61 21.63 -22.33 -27.09
N ALA A 62 21.48 -21.42 -28.06
CA ALA A 62 21.54 -19.99 -27.79
C ALA A 62 20.50 -19.53 -26.74
N GLY A 63 19.32 -20.16 -26.71
CA GLY A 63 18.31 -19.95 -25.67
C GLY A 63 18.71 -20.49 -24.29
N GLN A 64 19.48 -21.58 -24.21
CA GLN A 64 20.08 -22.08 -22.97
C GLN A 64 21.20 -21.17 -22.49
N ASP A 65 22.14 -20.82 -23.36
CA ASP A 65 23.28 -19.94 -23.04
C ASP A 65 22.80 -18.57 -22.50
N PHE A 66 21.75 -18.00 -23.13
CA PHE A 66 21.10 -16.78 -22.64
C PHE A 66 20.37 -16.99 -21.31
N LYS A 67 19.64 -18.11 -21.13
CA LYS A 67 18.96 -18.41 -19.87
C LYS A 67 19.96 -18.58 -18.72
N GLU A 68 21.07 -19.27 -18.95
CA GLU A 68 22.13 -19.47 -17.95
C GLU A 68 22.84 -18.16 -17.59
N SER A 69 23.07 -17.29 -18.58
CA SER A 69 23.55 -15.91 -18.36
C SER A 69 22.59 -15.09 -17.47
N ILE A 70 21.28 -15.14 -17.76
CA ILE A 70 20.24 -14.46 -16.96
C ILE A 70 20.13 -15.07 -15.55
N GLN A 71 20.20 -16.39 -15.42
CA GLN A 71 20.13 -17.09 -14.14
C GLN A 71 21.35 -16.81 -13.27
N SER A 72 22.54 -16.65 -13.87
CA SER A 72 23.77 -16.25 -13.18
C SER A 72 23.65 -14.82 -12.66
N ALA A 73 23.29 -13.87 -13.52
CA ALA A 73 23.08 -12.48 -13.13
C ALA A 73 21.99 -12.31 -12.04
N ALA A 74 20.91 -13.09 -12.13
CA ALA A 74 19.87 -13.11 -11.09
C ALA A 74 20.37 -13.71 -9.76
N SER A 75 21.28 -14.69 -9.81
CA SER A 75 21.91 -15.27 -8.61
C SER A 75 22.91 -14.30 -7.97
N ASP A 76 23.65 -13.52 -8.77
CA ASP A 76 24.58 -12.50 -8.28
C ASP A 76 23.83 -11.32 -7.64
N VAL A 77 22.71 -10.90 -8.22
CA VAL A 77 21.79 -9.92 -7.63
C VAL A 77 21.14 -10.49 -6.35
N GLY A 78 20.75 -11.78 -6.36
CA GLY A 78 20.19 -12.44 -5.18
C GLY A 78 21.17 -12.50 -3.99
N GLN A 79 22.44 -12.83 -4.25
CA GLN A 79 23.49 -12.83 -3.22
C GLN A 79 23.74 -11.43 -2.64
N GLN A 80 23.73 -10.39 -3.50
CA GLN A 80 23.82 -9.00 -3.06
C GLN A 80 22.59 -8.55 -2.26
N ALA A 81 21.39 -9.02 -2.62
CA ALA A 81 20.18 -8.75 -1.87
C ALA A 81 20.23 -9.38 -0.46
N THR A 82 20.75 -10.60 -0.31
CA THR A 82 20.87 -11.27 1.00
C THR A 82 21.68 -10.45 2.01
N VAL A 83 22.86 -9.95 1.63
CA VAL A 83 23.67 -9.12 2.55
C VAL A 83 23.00 -7.77 2.86
N VAL A 84 22.27 -7.19 1.91
CA VAL A 84 21.51 -5.94 2.15
C VAL A 84 20.33 -6.17 3.11
N ASP A 85 19.64 -7.32 3.02
CA ASP A 85 18.52 -7.68 3.88
C ASP A 85 18.96 -7.81 5.36
N ASP A 86 20.13 -8.40 5.62
CA ASP A 86 20.68 -8.53 6.98
C ASP A 86 21.05 -7.17 7.61
N TYR A 87 21.61 -6.23 6.84
CA TYR A 87 21.86 -4.87 7.32
C TYR A 87 20.54 -4.12 7.61
N LEU A 88 19.56 -4.18 6.70
CA LEU A 88 18.26 -3.52 6.87
C LEU A 88 17.46 -4.07 8.06
N ARG A 89 17.52 -5.38 8.31
CA ARG A 89 16.86 -6.02 9.47
C ARG A 89 17.40 -5.50 10.80
N ASN A 90 18.72 -5.32 10.93
CA ASN A 90 19.31 -4.78 12.15
C ASN A 90 18.92 -3.31 12.38
N GLU A 91 18.91 -2.49 11.31
CA GLU A 91 18.48 -1.09 11.37
C GLU A 91 17.00 -0.94 11.79
N ILE A 92 16.10 -1.77 11.25
CA ILE A 92 14.67 -1.74 11.58
C ILE A 92 14.41 -2.19 13.03
N ASN A 93 15.19 -3.14 13.53
CA ASN A 93 15.08 -3.61 14.92
C ASN A 93 15.55 -2.54 15.92
N SER A 94 16.68 -1.86 15.66
CA SER A 94 17.16 -0.78 16.53
C SER A 94 16.23 0.43 16.52
N VAL A 95 15.66 0.80 15.37
CA VAL A 95 14.62 1.85 15.28
C VAL A 95 13.37 1.49 16.09
N ASN A 96 12.87 0.25 16.01
CA ASN A 96 11.74 -0.19 16.85
C ASN A 96 12.08 -0.17 18.34
N GLN A 97 13.31 -0.54 18.71
CA GLN A 97 13.75 -0.51 20.10
C GLN A 97 13.83 0.92 20.66
N VAL A 98 14.30 1.89 19.87
CA VAL A 98 14.31 3.32 20.25
C VAL A 98 12.89 3.90 20.32
N LEU A 99 12.02 3.57 19.36
CA LEU A 99 10.61 4.00 19.41
C LEU A 99 9.91 3.44 20.66
N THR A 100 10.18 2.17 21.00
CA THR A 100 9.62 1.50 22.19
C THR A 100 10.18 2.08 23.48
N SER A 101 11.48 2.39 23.55
CA SER A 101 12.04 3.06 24.74
C SER A 101 11.43 4.44 24.92
N THR A 102 11.33 5.26 23.87
CA THR A 102 10.77 6.62 23.97
C THR A 102 9.28 6.64 24.32
N THR A 103 8.49 5.63 23.92
CA THR A 103 7.11 5.50 24.43
C THR A 103 7.06 5.03 25.89
N LEU A 104 7.95 4.14 26.32
CA LEU A 104 8.04 3.71 27.73
C LEU A 104 8.64 4.80 28.65
N GLU A 105 9.46 5.69 28.12
CA GLU A 105 9.96 6.90 28.81
C GLU A 105 8.83 7.93 28.98
N ALA A 106 7.91 8.04 28.02
CA ALA A 106 6.69 8.85 28.16
C ALA A 106 5.69 8.24 29.17
N GLU A 107 5.47 6.92 29.12
CA GLU A 107 4.54 6.22 30.03
C GLU A 107 4.98 6.31 31.51
N GLN A 108 6.29 6.26 31.77
CA GLN A 108 6.85 6.44 33.12
C GLN A 108 6.68 7.88 33.67
N ALA A 109 6.41 8.87 32.82
CA ALA A 109 6.15 10.24 33.26
C ALA A 109 4.74 10.42 33.86
N GLU A 110 3.73 9.71 33.33
CA GLU A 110 2.36 9.76 33.89
C GLU A 110 2.21 8.92 35.16
N LEU A 111 2.91 7.78 35.27
CA LEU A 111 2.80 6.82 36.37
C LEU A 111 3.15 7.38 37.78
N ASN A 112 3.86 8.50 37.85
CA ASN A 112 4.16 9.19 39.12
C ASN A 112 3.05 10.13 39.62
N SER A 113 1.96 10.33 38.86
CA SER A 113 0.90 11.28 39.21
C SER A 113 -0.33 10.66 39.89
N VAL A 114 -0.52 9.33 39.84
CA VAL A 114 -1.78 8.67 40.23
C VAL A 114 -1.61 7.72 41.43
N LYS A 115 -1.28 8.26 42.61
CA LYS A 115 -1.46 7.51 43.88
C LYS A 115 -1.71 8.37 45.13
N LEU A 116 -2.94 8.86 45.24
CA LEU A 116 -3.74 9.15 46.46
C LEU A 116 -5.15 9.48 45.90
N GLU A 117 -6.27 8.82 46.22
CA GLU A 117 -6.58 7.83 47.27
C GLU A 117 -7.50 6.69 46.75
N THR A 118 -7.73 5.68 47.59
CA THR A 118 -8.48 4.41 47.36
C THR A 118 -8.94 3.89 48.75
N PRO A 119 -10.07 3.17 48.95
CA PRO A 119 -11.01 2.52 48.01
C PRO A 119 -12.42 3.19 48.09
N ALA A 120 -13.63 2.60 48.13
CA ALA A 120 -14.09 1.21 48.22
C ALA A 120 -15.57 0.97 47.87
N GLN A 121 -15.87 -0.30 47.54
CA GLN A 121 -17.18 -1.01 47.61
C GLN A 121 -18.37 -0.53 46.73
N GLN A 122 -19.42 -1.33 46.46
CA GLN A 122 -19.55 -2.80 46.22
C GLN A 122 -21.00 -3.07 45.73
N ASN A 123 -21.19 -4.12 44.92
CA ASN A 123 -22.48 -4.74 44.53
C ASN A 123 -23.51 -3.96 43.63
N LEU A 124 -24.20 -4.77 42.82
CA LEU A 124 -25.50 -4.55 42.15
C LEU A 124 -26.49 -5.58 42.80
N PRO A 125 -27.82 -5.66 42.51
CA PRO A 125 -28.63 -5.01 41.45
C PRO A 125 -30.08 -4.56 41.84
N LEU A 126 -30.86 -4.05 40.85
CA LEU A 126 -32.33 -3.77 40.88
C LEU A 126 -32.79 -2.73 41.95
N ASP A 127 -33.87 -1.96 41.82
CA ASP A 127 -35.13 -2.10 41.05
C ASP A 127 -35.67 -0.70 40.60
N ALA A 128 -36.96 -0.59 40.22
CA ALA A 128 -37.62 0.62 39.71
C ALA A 128 -38.45 1.40 40.80
N PRO A 129 -39.50 2.18 40.47
CA PRO A 129 -39.42 3.59 40.06
C PRO A 129 -40.25 4.59 40.93
N ASP A 130 -39.92 5.89 40.86
CA ASP A 130 -40.84 7.05 40.97
C ASP A 130 -40.08 8.35 40.61
N GLN A 131 -40.58 9.33 39.84
CA GLN A 131 -41.78 10.21 39.88
C GLN A 131 -41.63 11.47 40.76
N ASN A 132 -42.10 12.62 40.20
CA ASN A 132 -42.20 13.96 40.82
C ASN A 132 -40.84 14.69 41.09
N ALA A 133 -40.71 16.03 41.02
CA ALA A 133 -41.66 17.09 40.68
C ALA A 133 -41.01 18.35 40.05
N LYS A 134 -41.68 18.93 39.04
CA LYS A 134 -41.88 20.37 38.73
C LYS A 134 -40.73 21.41 38.89
N ALA A 135 -40.30 21.97 37.75
CA ALA A 135 -40.39 23.40 37.37
C ALA A 135 -40.03 23.51 35.86
N PHE A 136 -40.76 24.10 34.90
CA PHE A 136 -41.38 25.44 34.76
C PHE A 136 -40.37 26.59 34.99
N THR A 137 -40.15 27.56 34.08
CA THR A 137 -40.92 28.04 32.91
C THR A 137 -40.03 28.36 31.68
N PRO A 138 -40.58 28.43 30.45
CA PRO A 138 -39.86 28.82 29.24
C PRO A 138 -39.95 30.32 28.88
N SER A 139 -38.94 30.79 28.13
CA SER A 139 -39.00 31.90 27.16
C SER A 139 -38.18 31.42 25.94
N ALA A 140 -38.63 31.46 24.67
CA ALA A 140 -39.11 32.62 23.89
C ALA A 140 -37.99 33.70 23.79
N VAL A 141 -37.54 34.19 22.63
CA VAL A 141 -38.18 34.48 21.32
C VAL A 141 -37.07 34.21 20.24
N VAL A 142 -37.30 33.48 19.14
CA VAL A 142 -37.80 33.98 17.82
C VAL A 142 -36.91 35.09 17.22
N GLU A 143 -36.56 35.19 15.93
CA GLU A 143 -36.70 34.33 14.73
C GLU A 143 -35.93 35.01 13.57
N THR A 144 -35.49 34.27 12.53
CA THR A 144 -35.48 34.67 11.09
C THR A 144 -34.72 33.59 10.28
N ALA A 145 -35.42 32.62 9.67
CA ALA A 145 -36.15 32.73 8.40
C ALA A 145 -35.24 32.60 7.16
N ARG A 146 -35.22 31.39 6.57
CA ARG A 146 -34.95 31.12 5.14
C ARG A 146 -35.26 29.67 4.77
N VAL A 147 -36.25 29.50 3.92
CA VAL A 147 -36.39 28.58 2.76
C VAL A 147 -37.90 28.43 2.52
N ASP A 148 -38.34 28.77 1.32
CA ASP A 148 -39.75 28.71 0.92
C ASP A 148 -39.84 28.26 -0.55
N HIS A 149 -41.02 27.77 -0.95
CA HIS A 149 -41.47 27.39 -2.29
C HIS A 149 -40.83 26.14 -2.93
N ALA A 150 -41.45 24.97 -2.70
CA ALA A 150 -41.28 23.77 -3.55
C ALA A 150 -42.50 22.82 -3.61
N GLU A 151 -43.74 23.29 -3.41
CA GLU A 151 -44.98 22.59 -3.84
C GLU A 151 -45.87 23.57 -4.62
N LYS A 152 -46.44 23.29 -5.80
CA LYS A 152 -47.11 22.09 -6.35
C LYS A 152 -48.58 21.99 -5.92
N SER A 153 -49.41 22.88 -6.47
CA SER A 153 -50.88 22.70 -6.51
C SER A 153 -51.34 22.05 -7.82
N ALA A 154 -52.47 21.36 -7.73
CA ALA A 154 -53.40 21.11 -8.82
C ALA A 154 -54.69 21.92 -8.56
#